data_AF-A0A1I5FD26-F1
#
_entry.id   AF-A0A1I5FD26-F1
#
_cell.length_a   1.000
_cell.length_b   1.000
_cell.length_c   1.000
_cell.angle_alpha   90.00
_cell.angle_beta   90.00
_cell.angle_gamma   90.00
#
_symmetry.space_group_name_H-M   'P 1'
#
loop_
_entity.id
_entity.type
_entity.pdbx_description
1 polymer ?
#
loop_
_entity_poly.entity_id
_entity_poly.type
_entity_poly.pdbx_seq_one_letter_code
_entity_poly.pdbx_strand_id
1 'polypeptide(L)'
;MRTTVTSARTERRLGMLDVLRLFAAVAVVAFHYTARHSPGWDGAAPEELAGVGQWASYGRMGVPLFFVISGFVLLMSAWGRDVRGFVASRVGRLFPAYWVAVALSLVLVLFIWPENPAFLGHEISKAGALLNFTMVQGAFGVPDVDGPYWTLWYEARFYLLIAVFMHLGITRNRVLAVCALWPVVGALASANGAGLVSTLLMPDYAPFFAGGMLLYLIHRDGHDLGTWLLVGLQVTIAVNFTTGVYPGILSAETPWVPSTTVIAAICVACFGLVALVTLTRVASRSAGWMTVAGALTYPVYLVHENLGWWVIHLVRDRVGPWGAVALATVVAFAAATLLHHLVEKPFGPRLRKATLRMLSQSEGGRASDDGRDGAHRAGRGRAADRRTPGIPVPTDVRSAADDRPSAVRHPVDTARHTERRPTPRADRDGSGLLGPSTVALPEERPEPRGALLTGQQQN
;
A
#
# COMPACT_ATOMS: atom_id res chain seq x y z
N MET A 1 -0.19 5.57 46.21
CA MET A 1 -0.31 4.57 45.13
C MET A 1 0.27 5.19 43.88
N ARG A 2 1.52 4.86 43.51
CA ARG A 2 2.20 5.42 42.32
C ARG A 2 1.70 4.67 41.10
N THR A 3 1.00 5.37 40.22
CA THR A 3 0.56 4.86 38.92
C THR A 3 1.80 4.56 38.08
N THR A 4 2.11 3.28 37.90
CA THR A 4 3.11 2.82 36.95
C THR A 4 2.61 3.17 35.55
N VAL A 5 3.21 4.20 34.95
CA VAL A 5 3.10 4.47 33.52
C VAL A 5 3.74 3.27 32.83
N THR A 6 2.91 2.37 32.31
CA THR A 6 3.34 1.26 31.47
C THR A 6 4.12 1.85 30.30
N SER A 7 5.43 1.56 30.24
CA SER A 7 6.29 2.03 29.16
C SER A 7 5.65 1.66 27.82
N ALA A 8 5.37 2.66 26.98
CA ALA A 8 4.95 2.43 25.60
C ALA A 8 5.98 1.51 24.96
N ARG A 9 5.58 0.26 24.66
CA ARG A 9 6.42 -0.72 24.00
C ARG A 9 6.87 -0.08 22.69
N THR A 10 8.13 0.32 22.59
CA THR A 10 8.69 0.87 21.36
C THR A 10 8.44 -0.18 20.28
N GLU A 11 7.48 0.06 19.39
CA GLU A 11 7.16 -0.90 18.34
C GLU A 11 8.44 -1.16 17.55
N ARG A 12 8.87 -2.42 17.55
CA ARG A 12 10.12 -2.81 16.92
C ARG A 12 9.95 -2.59 15.41
N ARG A 13 10.68 -1.61 14.88
CA ARG A 13 10.59 -1.18 13.49
C ARG A 13 10.96 -2.33 12.54
N LEU A 14 10.07 -2.66 11.62
CA LEU A 14 10.22 -3.75 10.64
C LEU A 14 11.10 -3.32 9.47
N GLY A 15 12.42 -3.22 9.70
CA GLY A 15 13.38 -2.73 8.69
C GLY A 15 13.39 -3.54 7.40
N MET A 16 13.13 -4.85 7.47
CA MET A 16 13.05 -5.71 6.28
C MET A 16 11.83 -5.42 5.39
N LEU A 17 10.74 -4.85 5.93
CA LEU A 17 9.64 -4.35 5.10
C LEU A 17 10.09 -3.14 4.27
N ASP A 18 10.92 -2.26 4.83
CA ASP A 18 11.45 -1.11 4.09
C ASP A 18 12.38 -1.55 2.95
N VAL A 19 13.21 -2.58 3.18
CA VAL A 19 14.05 -3.19 2.14
C VAL A 19 13.17 -3.78 1.03
N LEU A 20 12.10 -4.49 1.40
CA LEU A 20 11.19 -5.07 0.43
C LEU A 20 10.44 -3.99 -0.38
N ARG A 21 10.10 -2.85 0.24
CA ARG A 21 9.56 -1.67 -0.45
C ARG A 21 10.56 -1.09 -1.44
N LEU A 22 11.83 -0.93 -1.05
CA LEU A 22 12.87 -0.45 -1.96
C LEU A 22 13.08 -1.42 -3.12
N PHE A 23 13.09 -2.73 -2.87
CA PHE A 23 13.16 -3.75 -3.90
C PHE A 23 12.02 -3.60 -4.92
N ALA A 24 10.79 -3.44 -4.44
CA ALA A 24 9.64 -3.21 -5.32
C ALA A 24 9.78 -1.92 -6.14
N ALA A 25 10.26 -0.82 -5.55
CA ALA A 25 10.52 0.43 -6.26
C ALA A 25 11.57 0.26 -7.36
N VAL A 26 12.70 -0.38 -7.04
CA VAL A 26 13.78 -0.63 -8.02
C VAL A 26 13.30 -1.52 -9.16
N ALA A 27 12.48 -2.55 -8.87
CA ALA A 27 11.89 -3.40 -9.90
C ALA A 27 10.97 -2.60 -10.85
N VAL A 28 10.18 -1.67 -10.30
CA VAL A 28 9.32 -0.77 -11.10
C VAL A 28 10.15 0.23 -11.91
N VAL A 29 11.25 0.77 -11.36
CA VAL A 29 12.16 1.66 -12.10
C VAL A 29 12.82 0.91 -13.27
N ALA A 30 13.31 -0.31 -13.02
CA ALA A 30 13.88 -1.16 -14.07
C ALA A 30 12.85 -1.45 -15.18
N PHE A 31 11.61 -1.78 -14.80
CA PHE A 31 10.51 -1.94 -15.76
C PHE A 31 10.35 -0.72 -16.68
N HIS A 32 10.23 0.48 -16.11
CA HIS A 32 10.04 1.71 -16.89
C HIS A 32 11.23 2.07 -17.77
N TYR A 33 12.46 1.80 -17.33
CA TYR A 33 13.66 2.24 -18.04
C TYR A 33 14.15 1.23 -19.08
N THR A 34 13.88 -0.07 -18.90
CA THR A 34 14.50 -1.11 -19.75
C THR A 34 13.50 -2.06 -20.41
N ALA A 35 12.22 -2.04 -20.06
CA ALA A 35 11.24 -3.01 -20.58
C ALA A 35 10.02 -2.37 -21.23
N ARG A 36 9.46 -1.32 -20.61
CA ARG A 36 8.27 -0.63 -21.10
C ARG A 36 8.57 0.20 -22.35
N HIS A 37 7.67 0.16 -23.33
CA HIS A 37 7.65 1.13 -24.41
C HIS A 37 7.57 2.55 -23.82
N SER A 38 8.48 3.44 -24.22
CA SER A 38 8.60 4.75 -23.58
C SER A 38 9.01 5.85 -24.57
N PRO A 39 8.63 7.11 -24.29
CA PRO A 39 9.16 8.27 -25.00
C PRO A 39 10.66 8.46 -24.80
N GLY A 40 11.25 7.88 -23.74
CA GLY A 40 12.69 7.90 -23.52
C GLY A 40 13.48 7.20 -24.63
N TRP A 41 12.87 6.20 -25.28
CA TRP A 41 13.47 5.39 -26.36
C TRP A 41 12.76 5.53 -27.71
N ASP A 42 11.76 6.41 -27.80
CA ASP A 42 10.85 6.56 -28.95
C ASP A 42 10.17 5.23 -29.33
N GLY A 43 9.85 4.40 -28.33
CA GLY A 43 9.33 3.05 -28.53
C GLY A 43 9.94 2.05 -27.55
N ALA A 44 10.34 0.89 -28.07
CA ALA A 44 10.95 -0.18 -27.27
C ALA A 44 12.37 0.20 -26.83
N ALA A 45 12.78 -0.30 -25.66
CA ALA A 45 14.16 -0.16 -25.22
C ALA A 45 15.12 -0.86 -26.21
N PRO A 46 16.34 -0.33 -26.42
CA PRO A 46 17.33 -0.92 -27.33
C PRO A 46 17.68 -2.39 -27.02
N GLU A 47 18.09 -3.14 -28.04
CA GLU A 47 18.41 -4.58 -27.95
C GLU A 47 19.52 -4.87 -26.92
N GLU A 48 20.44 -3.93 -26.70
CA GLU A 48 21.50 -4.05 -25.70
C GLU A 48 20.96 -4.19 -24.27
N LEU A 49 19.73 -3.74 -24.02
CA LEU A 49 19.05 -3.88 -22.74
C LEU A 49 18.17 -5.14 -22.68
N ALA A 50 17.97 -5.86 -23.79
CA ALA A 50 17.00 -6.95 -23.90
C ALA A 50 17.15 -8.03 -22.83
N GLY A 51 18.40 -8.42 -22.53
CA GLY A 51 18.69 -9.44 -21.50
C GLY A 51 18.16 -9.08 -20.11
N VAL A 52 18.18 -7.79 -19.74
CA VAL A 52 17.56 -7.30 -18.50
C VAL A 52 16.10 -6.94 -18.71
N GLY A 53 15.75 -6.35 -19.86
CA GLY A 53 14.40 -5.94 -20.23
C GLY A 53 13.38 -7.07 -20.16
N GLN A 54 13.74 -8.28 -20.60
CA GLN A 54 12.85 -9.43 -20.54
C GLN A 54 12.43 -9.75 -19.10
N TRP A 55 13.36 -9.75 -18.14
CA TRP A 55 13.07 -10.00 -16.73
C TRP A 55 12.46 -8.77 -16.03
N ALA A 56 12.93 -7.58 -16.39
CA ALA A 56 12.42 -6.31 -15.87
C ALA A 56 10.98 -6.03 -16.32
N SER A 57 10.47 -6.69 -17.37
CA SER A 57 9.06 -6.65 -17.78
C SER A 57 8.12 -7.02 -16.60
N TYR A 58 8.51 -8.03 -15.81
CA TYR A 58 7.77 -8.44 -14.62
C TYR A 58 7.94 -7.47 -13.45
N GLY A 59 8.83 -6.49 -13.54
CA GLY A 59 9.00 -5.43 -12.54
C GLY A 59 7.73 -4.62 -12.28
N ARG A 60 6.79 -4.59 -13.24
CA ARG A 60 5.42 -4.07 -13.04
C ARG A 60 4.69 -4.74 -11.86
N MET A 61 4.99 -6.01 -11.58
CA MET A 61 4.44 -6.76 -10.42
C MET A 61 4.93 -6.23 -9.07
N GLY A 62 5.89 -5.28 -9.05
CA GLY A 62 6.23 -4.52 -7.85
C GLY A 62 5.05 -3.73 -7.27
N VAL A 63 4.06 -3.35 -8.11
CA VAL A 63 2.84 -2.66 -7.66
C VAL A 63 1.96 -3.56 -6.77
N PRO A 64 1.58 -4.78 -7.19
CA PRO A 64 0.97 -5.77 -6.30
C PRO A 64 1.70 -5.97 -4.97
N LEU A 65 3.03 -6.06 -4.99
CA LEU A 65 3.84 -6.17 -3.76
C LEU A 65 3.67 -4.95 -2.85
N PHE A 66 3.66 -3.73 -3.41
CA PHE A 66 3.37 -2.52 -2.63
C PHE A 66 2.00 -2.58 -1.96
N PHE A 67 0.97 -3.10 -2.64
CA PHE A 67 -0.38 -3.18 -2.06
C PHE A 67 -0.47 -4.21 -0.93
N VAL A 68 0.23 -5.35 -1.02
CA VAL A 68 0.33 -6.29 0.13
C VAL A 68 1.04 -5.62 1.31
N ILE A 69 2.16 -4.91 1.07
CA ILE A 69 2.88 -4.19 2.11
C ILE A 69 2.00 -3.08 2.71
N SER A 70 1.26 -2.34 1.90
CA SER A 70 0.38 -1.27 2.37
C SER A 70 -0.77 -1.85 3.20
N GLY A 71 -1.39 -2.96 2.80
CA GLY A 71 -2.39 -3.66 3.62
C GLY A 71 -1.88 -3.99 5.02
N PHE A 72 -0.66 -4.54 5.10
CA PHE A 72 0.00 -4.87 6.36
C PHE A 72 0.28 -3.62 7.21
N VAL A 73 1.00 -2.64 6.65
CA VAL A 73 1.50 -1.48 7.40
C VAL A 73 0.38 -0.54 7.80
N LEU A 74 -0.67 -0.43 6.97
CA LEU A 74 -1.79 0.45 7.30
C LEU A 74 -2.61 -0.09 8.45
N LEU A 75 -3.00 -1.37 8.42
CA LEU A 75 -3.74 -1.95 9.53
C LEU A 75 -2.91 -1.90 10.83
N MET A 76 -1.60 -2.17 10.75
CA MET A 76 -0.68 -1.97 11.86
C MET A 76 -0.74 -0.55 12.43
N SER A 77 -0.65 0.47 11.56
CA SER A 77 -0.64 1.87 11.99
C SER A 77 -2.01 2.42 12.45
N ALA A 78 -3.09 1.77 12.03
CA ALA A 78 -4.47 2.13 12.35
C ALA A 78 -4.94 1.48 13.66
N TRP A 79 -4.35 0.35 14.04
CA TRP A 79 -4.80 -0.41 15.20
C TRP A 79 -4.69 0.39 16.49
N GLY A 80 -5.82 0.56 17.20
CA GLY A 80 -5.87 1.31 18.46
C GLY A 80 -5.59 2.81 18.32
N ARG A 81 -5.57 3.36 17.11
CA ARG A 81 -5.34 4.78 16.84
C ARG A 81 -6.65 5.51 16.54
N ASP A 82 -6.68 6.81 16.80
CA ASP A 82 -7.82 7.66 16.46
C ASP A 82 -7.85 8.00 14.94
N VAL A 83 -9.05 8.14 14.38
CA VAL A 83 -9.26 8.41 12.95
C VAL A 83 -8.56 9.72 12.53
N ARG A 84 -8.68 10.79 13.33
CA ARG A 84 -8.12 12.11 13.00
C ARG A 84 -6.60 12.07 12.95
N GLY A 85 -5.99 11.44 13.95
CA GLY A 85 -4.55 11.23 14.04
C GLY A 85 -4.01 10.32 12.94
N PHE A 86 -4.82 9.39 12.42
CA PHE A 86 -4.48 8.59 11.23
C PHE A 86 -4.54 9.46 9.96
N VAL A 87 -5.67 10.13 9.68
CA VAL A 87 -5.85 10.99 8.50
C VAL A 87 -4.77 12.06 8.43
N ALA A 88 -4.55 12.80 9.53
CA ALA A 88 -3.51 13.83 9.59
C ALA A 88 -2.11 13.26 9.33
N SER A 89 -1.84 12.03 9.76
CA SER A 89 -0.57 11.35 9.49
C SER A 89 -0.38 10.98 8.03
N ARG A 90 -1.46 10.60 7.32
CA ARG A 90 -1.41 10.26 5.89
C ARG A 90 -1.30 11.52 5.04
N VAL A 91 -2.07 12.55 5.38
CA VAL A 91 -2.00 13.85 4.70
C VAL A 91 -0.60 14.45 4.80
N GLY A 92 -0.03 14.52 6.01
CA GLY A 92 1.33 15.03 6.21
C GLY A 92 2.43 14.18 5.59
N ARG A 93 2.19 12.89 5.30
CA ARG A 93 3.17 12.02 4.65
C ARG A 93 3.18 12.18 3.14
N LEU A 94 2.01 12.28 2.52
CA LEU A 94 1.86 12.18 1.06
C LEU A 94 1.92 13.55 0.39
N PHE A 95 1.02 14.46 0.79
CA PHE A 95 0.75 15.67 0.01
C PHE A 95 1.96 16.61 -0.17
N PRO A 96 2.85 16.84 0.81
CA PRO A 96 3.95 17.78 0.60
C PRO A 96 4.85 17.39 -0.57
N ALA A 97 5.29 16.13 -0.62
CA ALA A 97 6.13 15.63 -1.70
C ALA A 97 5.32 15.46 -3.00
N TYR A 98 4.06 15.00 -2.90
CA TYR A 98 3.18 14.85 -4.06
C TYR A 98 2.95 16.17 -4.80
N TRP A 99 2.63 17.26 -4.09
CA TRP A 99 2.39 18.56 -4.71
C TRP A 99 3.61 19.07 -5.46
N VAL A 100 4.79 18.93 -4.86
CA VAL A 100 6.03 19.35 -5.54
C VAL A 100 6.31 18.44 -6.73
N ALA A 101 6.09 17.13 -6.63
CA ALA A 101 6.25 16.21 -7.75
C ALA A 101 5.29 16.51 -8.91
N VAL A 102 4.00 16.72 -8.64
CA VAL A 102 3.01 17.16 -9.64
C VAL A 102 3.45 18.46 -10.32
N ALA A 103 3.92 19.44 -9.55
CA ALA A 103 4.42 20.69 -10.12
C ALA A 103 5.66 20.47 -11.00
N LEU A 104 6.60 19.62 -10.58
CA LEU A 104 7.79 19.27 -11.36
C LEU A 104 7.41 18.53 -12.65
N SER A 105 6.52 17.54 -12.59
CA SER A 105 6.04 16.81 -13.77
C SER A 105 5.30 17.74 -14.72
N LEU A 106 4.42 18.64 -14.22
CA LEU A 106 3.78 19.68 -15.05
C LEU A 106 4.79 20.60 -15.72
N VAL A 107 5.82 21.06 -14.99
CA VAL A 107 6.87 21.91 -15.57
C VAL A 107 7.63 21.18 -16.67
N LEU A 108 7.99 19.92 -16.40
CA LEU A 108 8.69 19.08 -17.35
C LEU A 108 7.90 18.89 -18.64
N VAL A 109 6.64 18.47 -18.54
CA VAL A 109 5.82 18.09 -19.71
C VAL A 109 5.22 19.28 -20.45
N LEU A 110 5.08 20.46 -19.82
CA LEU A 110 4.50 21.64 -20.47
C LEU A 110 5.55 22.64 -20.98
N PHE A 111 6.76 22.67 -20.41
CA PHE A 111 7.74 23.72 -20.72
C PHE A 111 9.14 23.21 -21.08
N ILE A 112 9.56 22.03 -20.58
CA ILE A 112 10.93 21.52 -20.80
C ILE A 112 10.96 20.49 -21.93
N TRP A 113 9.96 19.62 -21.98
CA TRP A 113 9.82 18.56 -22.97
C TRP A 113 8.37 18.44 -23.48
N PRO A 114 7.83 19.52 -24.09
CA PRO A 114 6.45 19.56 -24.59
C PRO A 114 6.21 18.63 -25.79
N GLU A 115 7.28 18.22 -26.50
CA GLU A 115 7.21 17.26 -27.60
C GLU A 115 7.13 15.81 -27.13
N ASN A 116 7.09 15.55 -25.82
CA ASN A 116 7.01 14.19 -25.28
C ASN A 116 5.76 13.45 -25.80
N PRO A 117 5.92 12.35 -26.58
CA PRO A 117 4.78 11.64 -27.15
C PRO A 117 3.85 10.97 -26.13
N ALA A 118 4.31 10.75 -24.89
CA ALA A 118 3.43 10.31 -23.81
C ALA A 118 2.35 11.36 -23.45
N PHE A 119 2.60 12.63 -23.80
CA PHE A 119 1.65 13.74 -23.67
C PHE A 119 1.09 14.25 -25.01
N LEU A 120 1.70 13.89 -26.14
CA LEU A 120 1.16 14.20 -27.47
C LEU A 120 -0.14 13.42 -27.72
N GLY A 121 -1.26 14.01 -27.32
CA GLY A 121 -2.61 13.47 -27.49
C GLY A 121 -3.53 13.71 -26.29
N HIS A 122 -2.97 14.06 -25.12
CA HIS A 122 -3.74 14.41 -23.93
C HIS A 122 -3.49 15.87 -23.57
N GLU A 123 -4.38 16.77 -23.98
CA GLU A 123 -4.33 18.15 -23.51
C GLU A 123 -4.56 18.18 -21.98
N ILE A 124 -3.52 18.50 -21.21
CA ILE A 124 -3.70 18.81 -19.80
C ILE A 124 -4.38 20.18 -19.71
N SER A 125 -5.71 20.17 -19.66
CA SER A 125 -6.47 21.39 -19.37
C SER A 125 -6.01 21.99 -18.03
N LYS A 126 -6.16 23.31 -17.87
CA LYS A 126 -5.86 23.98 -16.58
C LYS A 126 -6.62 23.33 -15.42
N ALA A 127 -7.87 22.89 -15.66
CA ALA A 127 -8.67 22.16 -14.69
C ALA A 127 -8.09 20.78 -14.39
N GLY A 128 -7.61 20.05 -15.40
CA GLY A 128 -6.96 18.75 -15.24
C GLY A 128 -5.64 18.84 -14.46
N ALA A 129 -4.85 19.89 -14.69
CA ALA A 129 -3.65 20.16 -13.90
C ALA A 129 -3.98 20.43 -12.42
N LEU A 130 -5.00 21.25 -12.15
CA LEU A 130 -5.47 21.51 -10.78
C LEU A 130 -6.01 20.24 -10.10
N LEU A 131 -6.73 19.39 -10.82
CA LEU A 131 -7.21 18.11 -10.30
C LEU A 131 -6.05 17.18 -9.94
N ASN A 132 -4.96 17.17 -10.71
CA ASN A 132 -3.78 16.36 -10.38
C ASN A 132 -3.20 16.71 -8.99
N PHE A 133 -3.25 17.97 -8.54
CA PHE A 133 -2.80 18.35 -7.18
C PHE A 133 -3.66 17.75 -6.05
N THR A 134 -4.84 17.21 -6.36
CA THR A 134 -5.76 16.64 -5.38
C THR A 134 -5.65 15.11 -5.24
N MET A 135 -4.95 14.43 -6.14
CA MET A 135 -4.87 12.96 -6.24
C MET A 135 -6.20 12.30 -6.62
N VAL A 136 -7.24 13.06 -6.99
CA VAL A 136 -8.56 12.52 -7.38
C VAL A 136 -8.85 12.63 -8.88
N GLN A 137 -7.87 12.99 -9.71
CA GLN A 137 -8.00 13.13 -11.16
C GLN A 137 -8.63 11.89 -11.84
N GLY A 138 -8.26 10.68 -11.39
CA GLY A 138 -8.82 9.43 -11.89
C GLY A 138 -10.33 9.26 -11.64
N ALA A 139 -10.90 9.92 -10.62
CA ALA A 139 -12.34 9.91 -10.38
C ALA A 139 -13.13 10.71 -11.43
N PHE A 140 -12.46 11.64 -12.11
CA PHE A 140 -13.04 12.52 -13.13
C PHE A 140 -12.61 12.12 -14.55
N GLY A 141 -11.95 10.96 -14.72
CA GLY A 141 -11.42 10.53 -16.01
C GLY A 141 -10.30 11.44 -16.55
N VAL A 142 -9.68 12.23 -15.68
CA VAL A 142 -8.56 13.12 -16.05
C VAL A 142 -7.26 12.32 -16.01
N PRO A 143 -6.43 12.37 -17.07
CA PRO A 143 -5.14 11.69 -17.09
C PRO A 143 -4.23 12.13 -15.94
N ASP A 144 -3.48 11.16 -15.42
CA ASP A 144 -2.39 11.43 -14.50
C ASP A 144 -1.25 12.17 -15.22
N VAL A 145 -0.70 13.22 -14.59
CA VAL A 145 0.47 13.94 -15.13
C VAL A 145 1.75 13.11 -15.09
N ASP A 146 1.77 12.01 -14.34
CA ASP A 146 2.87 11.07 -14.30
C ASP A 146 2.28 9.67 -14.14
N GLY A 147 2.79 8.70 -14.89
CA GLY A 147 2.20 7.37 -14.97
C GLY A 147 2.04 6.70 -13.61
N PRO A 148 3.01 6.73 -12.67
CA PRO A 148 2.85 6.06 -11.38
C PRO A 148 1.67 6.58 -10.52
N TYR A 149 1.13 7.77 -10.80
CA TYR A 149 0.11 8.40 -9.94
C TYR A 149 -1.22 7.66 -9.92
N TRP A 150 -1.53 6.84 -10.94
CA TRP A 150 -2.71 5.98 -10.92
C TRP A 150 -2.75 5.08 -9.68
N THR A 151 -1.59 4.61 -9.18
CA THR A 151 -1.53 3.77 -7.98
C THR A 151 -1.82 4.54 -6.69
N LEU A 152 -1.47 5.83 -6.65
CA LEU A 152 -1.75 6.69 -5.50
C LEU A 152 -3.24 6.90 -5.34
N TRP A 153 -4.00 6.91 -6.45
CA TRP A 153 -5.45 6.91 -6.39
C TRP A 153 -6.04 5.64 -5.76
N TYR A 154 -5.46 4.46 -6.00
CA TYR A 154 -5.82 3.24 -5.26
C TYR A 154 -5.45 3.36 -3.77
N GLU A 155 -4.27 3.88 -3.45
CA GLU A 155 -3.84 4.03 -2.06
C GLU A 155 -4.72 5.05 -1.29
N ALA A 156 -5.13 6.15 -1.93
CA ALA A 156 -6.05 7.15 -1.38
C ALA A 156 -7.42 6.56 -1.00
N ARG A 157 -7.99 5.76 -1.90
CA ARG A 157 -9.25 5.02 -1.64
C ARG A 157 -9.07 4.00 -0.53
N PHE A 158 -7.94 3.29 -0.49
CA PHE A 158 -7.65 2.39 0.63
C PHE A 158 -7.53 3.12 1.98
N TYR A 159 -6.92 4.30 2.01
CA TYR A 159 -6.89 5.15 3.22
C TYR A 159 -8.30 5.53 3.68
N LEU A 160 -9.19 5.87 2.74
CA LEU A 160 -10.59 6.18 3.05
C LEU A 160 -11.31 4.95 3.64
N LEU A 161 -11.16 3.77 3.03
CA LEU A 161 -11.75 2.53 3.54
C LEU A 161 -11.25 2.20 4.95
N ILE A 162 -9.94 2.34 5.21
CA ILE A 162 -9.37 2.15 6.55
C ILE A 162 -9.89 3.19 7.54
N ALA A 163 -10.02 4.46 7.15
CA ALA A 163 -10.55 5.51 8.02
C ALA A 163 -12.03 5.24 8.41
N VAL A 164 -12.87 4.82 7.44
CA VAL A 164 -14.24 4.38 7.70
C VAL A 164 -14.23 3.17 8.64
N PHE A 165 -13.34 2.21 8.39
CA PHE A 165 -13.25 1.01 9.21
C PHE A 165 -12.78 1.30 10.65
N MET A 166 -11.86 2.25 10.82
CA MET A 166 -11.45 2.78 12.12
C MET A 166 -12.61 3.45 12.86
N HIS A 167 -13.46 4.21 12.15
CA HIS A 167 -14.64 4.84 12.73
C HIS A 167 -15.65 3.80 13.24
N LEU A 168 -15.87 2.72 12.49
CA LEU A 168 -16.71 1.60 12.92
C LEU A 168 -16.11 0.83 14.11
N GLY A 169 -14.78 0.85 14.24
CA GLY A 169 -14.00 0.21 15.29
C GLY A 169 -13.31 -1.06 14.80
N ILE A 170 -11.98 -1.07 14.84
CA ILE A 170 -11.18 -2.21 14.39
C ILE A 170 -11.15 -3.29 15.46
N THR A 171 -11.67 -4.48 15.12
CA THR A 171 -11.53 -5.70 15.92
C THR A 171 -11.07 -6.84 15.02
N ARG A 172 -10.47 -7.88 15.61
CA ARG A 172 -9.98 -9.05 14.85
C ARG A 172 -11.07 -9.65 13.96
N ASN A 173 -12.25 -9.92 14.52
CA ASN A 173 -13.35 -10.55 13.78
C ASN A 173 -13.88 -9.66 12.65
N ARG A 174 -13.93 -8.34 12.86
CA ARG A 174 -14.33 -7.41 11.80
C ARG A 174 -13.31 -7.35 10.68
N VAL A 175 -12.01 -7.42 10.99
CA VAL A 175 -10.95 -7.47 9.97
C VAL A 175 -11.08 -8.74 9.13
N LEU A 176 -11.29 -9.90 9.77
CA LEU A 176 -11.51 -11.15 9.05
C LEU A 176 -12.74 -11.07 8.15
N ALA A 177 -13.85 -10.53 8.66
CA ALA A 177 -15.07 -10.35 7.87
C ALA A 177 -14.85 -9.40 6.68
N VAL A 178 -14.19 -8.25 6.89
CA VAL A 178 -13.84 -7.32 5.81
C VAL A 178 -12.95 -8.01 4.78
N CYS A 179 -11.90 -8.72 5.18
CA CYS A 179 -11.00 -9.39 4.24
C CYS A 179 -11.70 -10.51 3.46
N ALA A 180 -12.65 -11.22 4.08
CA ALA A 180 -13.44 -12.25 3.40
C ALA A 180 -14.45 -11.65 2.40
N LEU A 181 -15.13 -10.56 2.79
CA LEU A 181 -16.25 -10.02 2.00
C LEU A 181 -15.82 -8.98 0.98
N TRP A 182 -14.83 -8.14 1.27
CA TRP A 182 -14.50 -6.96 0.46
C TRP A 182 -14.13 -7.30 -1.00
N PRO A 183 -13.20 -8.22 -1.29
CA PRO A 183 -12.90 -8.60 -2.68
C PRO A 183 -14.12 -9.20 -3.40
N VAL A 184 -14.91 -10.01 -2.70
CA VAL A 184 -16.10 -10.68 -3.27
C VAL A 184 -17.19 -9.67 -3.61
N VAL A 185 -17.50 -8.76 -2.69
CA VAL A 185 -18.48 -7.69 -2.90
C VAL A 185 -18.01 -6.74 -4.00
N GLY A 186 -16.71 -6.42 -4.04
CA GLY A 186 -16.13 -5.62 -5.13
C GLY A 186 -16.31 -6.30 -6.48
N ALA A 187 -16.00 -7.60 -6.58
CA ALA A 187 -16.15 -8.36 -7.82
C ALA A 187 -17.61 -8.43 -8.28
N LEU A 188 -18.55 -8.67 -7.35
CA LEU A 188 -19.98 -8.65 -7.64
C LEU A 188 -20.46 -7.27 -8.09
N ALA A 189 -20.01 -6.20 -7.44
CA ALA A 189 -20.34 -4.83 -7.84
C ALA A 189 -19.86 -4.53 -9.27
N SER A 190 -18.64 -4.99 -9.63
CA SER A 190 -18.11 -4.86 -10.98
C SER A 190 -18.94 -5.65 -12.00
N ALA A 191 -19.28 -6.90 -11.68
CA ALA A 191 -20.07 -7.77 -12.57
C ALA A 191 -21.49 -7.25 -12.83
N ASN A 192 -22.05 -6.47 -11.90
CA ASN A 192 -23.40 -5.90 -12.02
C ASN A 192 -23.40 -4.43 -12.50
N GLY A 193 -22.26 -3.90 -12.98
CA GLY A 193 -22.18 -2.53 -13.51
C GLY A 193 -22.35 -1.43 -12.45
N ALA A 194 -22.18 -1.74 -11.15
CA ALA A 194 -22.25 -0.76 -10.08
C ALA A 194 -20.95 0.07 -10.01
N GLY A 195 -20.74 0.94 -11.00
CA GLY A 195 -19.47 1.63 -11.25
C GLY A 195 -18.91 2.37 -10.04
N LEU A 196 -19.74 3.11 -9.30
CA LEU A 196 -19.30 3.84 -8.10
C LEU A 196 -18.82 2.89 -6.99
N VAL A 197 -19.55 1.80 -6.74
CA VAL A 197 -19.20 0.81 -5.71
C VAL A 197 -17.95 0.05 -6.11
N SER A 198 -17.85 -0.39 -7.37
CA SER A 198 -16.65 -1.03 -7.91
C SER A 198 -15.43 -0.11 -7.79
N THR A 199 -15.57 1.17 -8.15
CA THR A 199 -14.50 2.17 -8.04
C THR A 199 -14.03 2.34 -6.60
N LEU A 200 -14.96 2.39 -5.63
CA LEU A 200 -14.62 2.54 -4.22
C LEU A 200 -13.97 1.27 -3.64
N LEU A 201 -14.48 0.08 -4.03
CA LEU A 201 -14.01 -1.20 -3.50
C LEU A 201 -12.77 -1.74 -4.22
N MET A 202 -12.40 -1.22 -5.37
CA MET A 202 -11.14 -1.57 -6.06
C MET A 202 -10.95 -3.09 -6.23
N PRO A 203 -11.91 -3.81 -6.84
CA PRO A 203 -11.91 -5.29 -6.87
C PRO A 203 -10.59 -5.89 -7.38
N ASP A 204 -9.98 -5.25 -8.37
CA ASP A 204 -8.70 -5.62 -8.97
C ASP A 204 -7.58 -5.82 -7.95
N TYR A 205 -7.50 -4.91 -6.97
CA TYR A 205 -6.38 -4.84 -6.02
C TYR A 205 -6.78 -5.08 -4.55
N ALA A 206 -8.07 -5.14 -4.25
CA ALA A 206 -8.62 -5.52 -2.95
C ALA A 206 -7.96 -6.77 -2.34
N PRO A 207 -7.73 -7.89 -3.07
CA PRO A 207 -7.13 -9.09 -2.46
C PRO A 207 -5.69 -8.88 -1.97
N PHE A 208 -4.91 -8.00 -2.60
CA PHE A 208 -3.55 -7.70 -2.13
C PHE A 208 -3.57 -6.94 -0.81
N PHE A 209 -4.40 -5.90 -0.70
CA PHE A 209 -4.58 -5.15 0.54
C PHE A 209 -5.14 -6.05 1.65
N ALA A 210 -6.18 -6.82 1.37
CA ALA A 210 -6.80 -7.75 2.32
C ALA A 210 -5.80 -8.82 2.80
N GLY A 211 -5.01 -9.42 1.89
CA GLY A 211 -3.99 -10.39 2.29
C GLY A 211 -2.89 -9.77 3.16
N GLY A 212 -2.47 -8.54 2.87
CA GLY A 212 -1.58 -7.78 3.74
C GLY A 212 -2.14 -7.56 5.15
N MET A 213 -3.41 -7.19 5.25
CA MET A 213 -4.13 -7.02 6.53
C MET A 213 -4.17 -8.34 7.33
N LEU A 214 -4.44 -9.46 6.68
CA LEU A 214 -4.45 -10.79 7.30
C LEU A 214 -3.04 -11.21 7.77
N LEU A 215 -2.01 -10.95 6.98
CA LEU A 215 -0.62 -11.20 7.40
C LEU A 215 -0.24 -10.37 8.63
N TYR A 216 -0.76 -9.15 8.77
CA TYR A 216 -0.59 -8.37 10.00
C TYR A 216 -1.33 -8.98 11.19
N LEU A 217 -2.55 -9.52 11.01
CA LEU A 217 -3.23 -10.25 12.09
C LEU A 217 -2.42 -11.46 12.55
N ILE A 218 -1.84 -12.23 11.63
CA ILE A 218 -0.96 -13.36 11.98
C ILE A 218 0.29 -12.87 12.73
N HIS A 219 0.89 -11.76 12.28
CA HIS A 219 2.03 -11.15 12.96
C HIS A 219 1.70 -10.73 14.40
N ARG A 220 0.50 -10.16 14.62
CA ARG A 220 0.11 -9.63 15.92
C ARG A 220 -0.42 -10.69 16.87
N ASP A 221 -1.35 -11.51 16.40
CA ASP A 221 -2.12 -12.45 17.22
C ASP A 221 -1.54 -13.87 17.20
N GLY A 222 -0.58 -14.15 16.31
CA GLY A 222 0.01 -15.47 16.11
C GLY A 222 -0.63 -16.25 14.95
N HIS A 223 -0.10 -17.45 14.71
CA HIS A 223 -0.56 -18.29 13.60
C HIS A 223 -1.88 -18.97 13.95
N ASP A 224 -2.88 -18.83 13.09
CA ASP A 224 -4.14 -19.57 13.16
C ASP A 224 -4.59 -20.04 11.77
N LEU A 225 -5.15 -21.26 11.70
CA LEU A 225 -5.53 -21.89 10.44
C LEU A 225 -6.58 -21.07 9.68
N GLY A 226 -7.57 -20.50 10.39
CA GLY A 226 -8.63 -19.71 9.77
C GLY A 226 -8.11 -18.48 9.02
N THR A 227 -7.20 -17.73 9.64
CA THR A 227 -6.56 -16.57 8.99
C THR A 227 -5.67 -17.01 7.83
N TRP A 228 -4.94 -18.13 7.94
CA TRP A 228 -4.16 -18.67 6.83
C TRP A 228 -5.03 -19.14 5.65
N LEU A 229 -6.19 -19.74 5.91
CA LEU A 229 -7.15 -20.09 4.87
C LEU A 229 -7.68 -18.83 4.16
N LEU A 230 -7.94 -17.76 4.91
CA LEU A 230 -8.29 -16.48 4.30
C LEU A 230 -7.14 -15.86 3.50
N VAL A 231 -5.88 -15.97 3.96
CA VAL A 231 -4.71 -15.56 3.15
C VAL A 231 -4.66 -16.38 1.86
N GLY A 232 -4.85 -17.70 1.94
CA GLY A 232 -4.93 -18.58 0.78
C GLY A 232 -6.02 -18.17 -0.20
N LEU A 233 -7.21 -17.81 0.31
CA LEU A 233 -8.30 -17.27 -0.52
C LEU A 233 -7.88 -15.97 -1.23
N GLN A 234 -7.25 -15.03 -0.53
CA GLN A 234 -6.77 -13.78 -1.15
C GLN A 234 -5.72 -14.04 -2.22
N VAL A 235 -4.78 -14.97 -1.97
CA VAL A 235 -3.76 -15.38 -2.94
C VAL A 235 -4.43 -15.97 -4.19
N THR A 236 -5.43 -16.84 -4.03
CA THR A 236 -6.15 -17.44 -5.17
C THR A 236 -6.87 -16.37 -6.01
N ILE A 237 -7.58 -15.43 -5.38
CA ILE A 237 -8.26 -14.33 -6.08
C ILE A 237 -7.25 -13.44 -6.80
N ALA A 238 -6.15 -13.09 -6.12
CA ALA A 238 -5.07 -12.29 -6.69
C ALA A 238 -4.38 -12.98 -7.87
N VAL A 239 -4.10 -14.28 -7.78
CA VAL A 239 -3.54 -15.08 -8.88
C VAL A 239 -4.51 -15.06 -10.06
N ASN A 240 -5.79 -15.37 -9.85
CA ASN A 240 -6.80 -15.36 -10.91
C ASN A 240 -6.86 -14.02 -11.64
N PHE A 241 -6.91 -12.91 -10.90
CA PHE A 241 -6.87 -11.55 -11.48
C PHE A 241 -5.58 -11.31 -12.27
N THR A 242 -4.41 -11.56 -11.67
CA THR A 242 -3.12 -11.29 -12.33
C THR A 242 -2.92 -12.13 -13.58
N THR A 243 -3.26 -13.41 -13.57
CA THR A 243 -3.15 -14.27 -14.75
C THR A 243 -4.16 -13.94 -15.84
N GLY A 244 -5.31 -13.37 -15.49
CA GLY A 244 -6.32 -12.92 -16.46
C GLY A 244 -6.00 -11.57 -17.10
N VAL A 245 -5.29 -10.69 -16.38
CA VAL A 245 -5.14 -9.28 -16.78
C VAL A 245 -3.71 -8.91 -17.19
N TYR A 246 -2.69 -9.33 -16.44
CA TYR A 246 -1.32 -8.89 -16.65
C TYR A 246 -0.68 -9.39 -17.96
N PRO A 247 -0.99 -10.59 -18.50
CA PRO A 247 -0.45 -10.99 -19.79
C PRO A 247 -0.80 -10.00 -20.92
N GLY A 248 -2.05 -9.53 -20.97
CA GLY A 248 -2.48 -8.54 -21.96
C GLY A 248 -1.79 -7.19 -21.76
N ILE A 249 -1.72 -6.71 -20.51
CA ILE A 249 -1.03 -5.45 -20.18
C ILE A 249 0.46 -5.51 -20.58
N LEU A 250 1.18 -6.56 -20.17
CA LEU A 250 2.61 -6.66 -20.44
C LEU A 250 2.90 -6.85 -21.94
N SER A 251 2.04 -7.55 -22.68
CA SER A 251 2.18 -7.68 -24.14
C SER A 251 1.93 -6.35 -24.88
N ALA A 252 1.05 -5.50 -24.34
CA ALA A 252 0.80 -4.17 -24.91
C ALA A 252 1.90 -3.16 -24.57
N GLU A 253 2.45 -3.26 -23.36
CA GLU A 253 3.40 -2.29 -22.83
C GLU A 253 4.87 -2.65 -23.09
N THR A 254 5.19 -3.88 -23.50
CA THR A 254 6.56 -4.35 -23.71
C THR A 254 6.67 -5.18 -24.99
N PRO A 255 7.86 -5.33 -25.59
CA PRO A 255 8.05 -6.17 -26.77
C PRO A 255 8.06 -7.68 -26.46
N TRP A 256 7.87 -8.07 -25.19
CA TRP A 256 8.03 -9.44 -24.72
C TRP A 256 6.69 -10.15 -24.54
N VAL A 257 6.65 -11.44 -24.86
CA VAL A 257 5.50 -12.29 -24.53
C VAL A 257 5.63 -12.77 -23.08
N PRO A 258 4.72 -12.37 -22.18
CA PRO A 258 4.80 -12.72 -20.77
C PRO A 258 4.36 -14.17 -20.52
N SER A 259 4.98 -14.83 -19.55
CA SER A 259 4.58 -16.15 -19.08
C SER A 259 3.56 -16.03 -17.95
N THR A 260 2.36 -16.57 -18.17
CA THR A 260 1.29 -16.63 -17.15
C THR A 260 1.74 -17.39 -15.90
N THR A 261 2.55 -18.44 -16.04
CA THR A 261 3.10 -19.20 -14.91
C THR A 261 4.07 -18.34 -14.09
N VAL A 262 4.92 -17.54 -14.74
CA VAL A 262 5.83 -16.62 -14.04
C VAL A 262 5.04 -15.53 -13.31
N ILE A 263 4.01 -14.96 -13.95
CA ILE A 263 3.11 -13.97 -13.31
C ILE A 263 2.46 -14.56 -12.06
N ALA A 264 1.89 -15.77 -12.16
CA ALA A 264 1.28 -16.46 -11.02
C ALA A 264 2.30 -16.70 -9.89
N ALA A 265 3.50 -17.17 -10.23
CA ALA A 265 4.56 -17.41 -9.26
C ALA A 265 5.00 -16.12 -8.55
N ILE A 266 5.17 -15.01 -9.28
CA ILE A 266 5.52 -13.70 -8.71
C ILE A 266 4.37 -13.17 -7.84
N CYS A 267 3.12 -13.35 -8.25
CA CYS A 267 1.95 -12.98 -7.46
C CYS A 267 1.94 -13.70 -6.10
N VAL A 268 2.11 -15.02 -6.08
CA VAL A 268 2.26 -15.81 -4.84
C VAL A 268 3.47 -15.34 -4.03
N ALA A 269 4.60 -15.08 -4.70
CA ALA A 269 5.81 -14.59 -4.06
C ALA A 269 5.60 -13.22 -3.39
N CYS A 270 4.72 -12.35 -3.89
CA CYS A 270 4.42 -11.06 -3.24
C CYS A 270 3.91 -11.27 -1.80
N PHE A 271 2.96 -12.19 -1.60
CA PHE A 271 2.46 -12.54 -0.27
C PHE A 271 3.51 -13.31 0.54
N GLY A 272 4.20 -14.27 -0.09
CA GLY A 272 5.24 -15.08 0.54
C GLY A 272 6.41 -14.25 1.07
N LEU A 273 6.87 -13.24 0.32
CA LEU A 273 7.95 -12.34 0.73
C LEU A 273 7.52 -11.46 1.90
N VAL A 274 6.29 -10.92 1.89
CA VAL A 274 5.76 -10.16 3.04
C VAL A 274 5.66 -11.06 4.27
N ALA A 275 5.13 -12.28 4.12
CA ALA A 275 5.07 -13.26 5.21
C ALA A 275 6.47 -13.62 5.72
N LEU A 276 7.45 -13.82 4.84
CA LEU A 276 8.83 -14.12 5.20
C LEU A 276 9.45 -12.99 6.04
N VAL A 277 9.34 -11.75 5.60
CA VAL A 277 9.98 -10.61 6.28
C VAL A 277 9.22 -10.10 7.50
N THR A 278 8.00 -10.60 7.77
CA THR A 278 7.19 -10.18 8.92
C THR A 278 6.93 -11.28 9.94
N LEU A 279 6.86 -12.55 9.52
CA LEU A 279 6.48 -13.68 10.38
C LEU A 279 7.66 -14.56 10.80
N THR A 280 8.84 -14.36 10.21
CA THR A 280 10.04 -15.13 10.58
C THR A 280 11.03 -14.31 11.40
N ARG A 281 12.11 -14.94 11.89
CA ARG A 281 13.18 -14.28 12.66
C ARG A 281 13.82 -13.11 11.91
N VAL A 282 13.75 -13.09 10.57
CA VAL A 282 14.27 -12.01 9.72
C VAL A 282 13.55 -10.69 10.00
N ALA A 283 12.29 -10.71 10.44
CA ALA A 283 11.52 -9.52 10.82
C ALA A 283 12.16 -8.69 11.94
N SER A 284 12.96 -9.33 12.81
CA SER A 284 13.67 -8.65 13.89
C SER A 284 14.87 -7.83 13.43
N ARG A 285 15.32 -7.99 12.17
CA ARG A 285 16.44 -7.25 11.61
C ARG A 285 16.01 -5.82 11.28
N SER A 286 16.76 -4.87 11.80
CA SER A 286 16.56 -3.46 11.54
C SER A 286 17.91 -2.76 11.60
N ALA A 287 18.22 -1.96 10.58
CA ALA A 287 19.44 -1.17 10.49
C ALA A 287 19.07 0.27 10.06
N GLY A 288 19.91 1.24 10.42
CA GLY A 288 19.67 2.66 10.12
C GLY A 288 19.43 2.93 8.64
N TRP A 289 20.24 2.32 7.76
CA TRP A 289 20.10 2.47 6.31
C TRP A 289 18.77 1.95 5.76
N MET A 290 18.17 0.92 6.39
CA MET A 290 16.86 0.39 5.98
C MET A 290 15.76 1.43 6.20
N THR A 291 15.91 2.27 7.21
CA THR A 291 15.00 3.40 7.44
C THR A 291 15.06 4.42 6.32
N VAL A 292 16.28 4.72 5.86
CA VAL A 292 16.49 5.64 4.73
C VAL A 292 15.94 5.02 3.44
N ALA A 293 16.18 3.74 3.20
CA ALA A 293 15.64 2.99 2.05
C ALA A 293 14.11 3.07 1.96
N GLY A 294 13.42 2.81 3.09
CA GLY A 294 11.96 2.90 3.15
C GLY A 294 11.44 4.33 2.99
N ALA A 295 12.16 5.31 3.55
CA ALA A 295 11.80 6.72 3.43
C ALA A 295 11.91 7.24 1.99
N LEU A 296 12.94 6.81 1.24
CA LEU A 296 13.14 7.24 -0.14
C LEU A 296 12.21 6.55 -1.15
N THR A 297 11.59 5.43 -0.79
CA THR A 297 10.71 4.68 -1.70
C THR A 297 9.60 5.55 -2.28
N TYR A 298 8.93 6.36 -1.43
CA TYR A 298 7.81 7.19 -1.88
C TYR A 298 8.26 8.35 -2.79
N PRO A 299 9.27 9.16 -2.43
CA PRO A 299 9.82 10.18 -3.33
C PRO A 299 10.36 9.62 -4.65
N VAL A 300 11.04 8.46 -4.66
CA VAL A 300 11.47 7.80 -5.91
C VAL A 300 10.26 7.49 -6.79
N TYR A 301 9.22 6.90 -6.18
CA TYR A 301 8.00 6.56 -6.89
C TYR A 301 7.36 7.79 -7.57
N LEU A 302 7.40 8.95 -6.92
CA LEU A 302 6.81 10.19 -7.41
C LEU A 302 7.51 10.81 -8.62
N VAL A 303 8.81 10.60 -8.79
CA VAL A 303 9.61 11.36 -9.77
C VAL A 303 10.29 10.50 -10.82
N HIS A 304 10.33 9.18 -10.67
CA HIS A 304 11.20 8.36 -11.51
C HIS A 304 10.81 8.26 -12.99
N GLU A 305 9.52 8.26 -13.35
CA GLU A 305 9.11 7.88 -14.70
C GLU A 305 9.39 9.01 -15.71
N ASN A 306 8.62 10.10 -15.70
CA ASN A 306 8.83 11.19 -16.67
C ASN A 306 10.23 11.81 -16.60
N LEU A 307 10.76 12.07 -15.40
CA LEU A 307 12.12 12.60 -15.24
C LEU A 307 13.16 11.62 -15.78
N GLY A 308 12.99 10.33 -15.50
CA GLY A 308 13.91 9.29 -15.97
C GLY A 308 13.89 9.16 -17.48
N TRP A 309 12.71 9.11 -18.09
CA TRP A 309 12.56 9.06 -19.55
C TRP A 309 13.12 10.30 -20.23
N TRP A 310 12.93 11.49 -19.65
CA TRP A 310 13.54 12.71 -20.16
C TRP A 310 15.06 12.65 -20.13
N VAL A 311 15.66 12.19 -19.01
CA VAL A 311 17.11 12.01 -18.91
C VAL A 311 17.60 11.02 -19.96
N ILE A 312 16.93 9.87 -20.12
CA ILE A 312 17.26 8.87 -21.13
C ILE A 312 17.24 9.50 -22.53
N HIS A 313 16.15 10.18 -22.89
CA HIS A 313 15.98 10.84 -24.18
C HIS A 313 17.14 11.82 -24.48
N LEU A 314 17.56 12.59 -23.49
CA LEU A 314 18.64 13.58 -23.66
C LEU A 314 20.03 12.98 -23.88
N VAL A 315 20.32 11.81 -23.29
CA VAL A 315 21.69 11.31 -23.17
C VAL A 315 21.94 9.99 -23.90
N ARG A 316 20.89 9.28 -24.33
CA ARG A 316 20.99 7.95 -24.97
C ARG A 316 22.00 7.88 -26.12
N ASP A 317 22.06 8.90 -26.97
CA ASP A 317 22.96 8.92 -28.13
C ASP A 317 24.43 9.24 -27.76
N ARG A 318 24.68 9.76 -26.55
CA ARG A 318 26.02 10.18 -26.10
C ARG A 318 26.71 9.15 -25.21
N VAL A 319 25.94 8.48 -24.35
CA VAL A 319 26.47 7.54 -23.34
C VAL A 319 26.01 6.09 -23.55
N GLY A 320 25.24 5.84 -24.60
CA GLY A 320 24.66 4.54 -24.92
C GLY A 320 23.54 4.11 -23.96
N PRO A 321 22.88 2.97 -24.22
CA PRO A 321 21.69 2.57 -23.47
C PRO A 321 21.94 2.35 -21.97
N TRP A 322 23.01 1.64 -21.62
CA TRP A 322 23.39 1.38 -20.23
C TRP A 322 23.78 2.64 -19.47
N GLY A 323 24.53 3.54 -20.11
CA GLY A 323 24.91 4.83 -19.52
C GLY A 323 23.68 5.71 -19.26
N ALA A 324 22.72 5.72 -20.18
CA ALA A 324 21.49 6.48 -20.04
C ALA A 324 20.60 5.96 -18.90
N VAL A 325 20.40 4.65 -18.81
CA VAL A 325 19.64 4.02 -17.70
C VAL A 325 20.32 4.28 -16.35
N ALA A 326 21.65 4.15 -16.28
CA ALA A 326 22.40 4.42 -15.06
C ALA A 326 22.27 5.89 -14.63
N LEU A 327 22.43 6.83 -15.57
CA LEU A 327 22.31 8.26 -15.28
C LEU A 327 20.88 8.63 -14.88
N ALA A 328 19.87 8.13 -15.59
CA ALA A 328 18.46 8.35 -15.24
C ALA A 328 18.12 7.83 -13.84
N THR A 329 18.63 6.65 -13.48
CA THR A 329 18.48 6.09 -12.14
C THR A 329 19.13 6.99 -11.09
N VAL A 330 20.37 7.43 -11.32
CA VAL A 330 21.07 8.34 -10.39
C VAL A 330 20.31 9.65 -10.23
N VAL A 331 19.84 10.26 -11.32
CA VAL A 331 19.07 11.51 -11.30
C VAL A 331 17.74 11.32 -10.56
N ALA A 332 17.01 10.24 -10.81
CA ALA A 332 15.75 9.95 -10.12
C ALA A 332 15.95 9.79 -8.60
N PHE A 333 16.96 9.04 -8.17
CA PHE A 333 17.28 8.86 -6.75
C PHE A 333 17.82 10.14 -6.10
N ALA A 334 18.58 10.96 -6.84
CA ALA A 334 19.02 12.27 -6.37
C ALA A 334 17.83 13.21 -6.18
N ALA A 335 16.93 13.31 -7.17
CA ALA A 335 15.71 14.11 -7.09
C ALA A 335 14.81 13.65 -5.93
N ALA A 336 14.63 12.34 -5.76
CA ALA A 336 13.91 11.76 -4.64
C ALA A 336 14.52 12.12 -3.28
N THR A 337 15.86 12.10 -3.18
CA THR A 337 16.59 12.48 -1.96
C THR A 337 16.41 13.97 -1.66
N LEU A 338 16.49 14.83 -2.67
CA LEU A 338 16.23 16.26 -2.52
C LEU A 338 14.78 16.51 -2.08
N LEU A 339 13.82 15.87 -2.73
CA LEU A 339 12.39 15.97 -2.37
C LEU A 339 12.14 15.51 -0.93
N HIS A 340 12.75 14.41 -0.51
CA HIS A 340 12.65 13.92 0.86
C HIS A 340 13.21 14.91 1.89
N HIS A 341 14.41 15.43 1.66
CA HIS A 341 15.11 16.27 2.63
C HIS A 341 14.62 17.73 2.63
N LEU A 342 14.29 18.29 1.47
CA LEU A 342 13.89 19.69 1.31
C LEU A 342 12.38 19.88 1.48
N VAL A 343 11.57 18.85 1.25
CA VAL A 343 10.10 18.97 1.26
C VAL A 343 9.47 18.09 2.33
N GLU A 344 9.65 16.77 2.25
CA GLU A 344 8.94 15.83 3.13
C GLU A 344 9.32 16.03 4.61
N LYS A 345 10.62 16.06 4.92
CA LYS A 345 11.11 16.26 6.30
C LYS A 345 10.64 17.57 6.94
N PRO A 346 10.77 18.75 6.31
CA PRO A 346 10.37 20.00 6.95
C PRO A 346 8.85 20.23 6.94
N PHE A 347 8.14 19.91 5.86
CA PHE A 347 6.73 20.27 5.71
C PHE A 347 5.77 19.16 6.17
N GLY A 348 6.17 17.89 6.16
CA GLY A 348 5.31 16.79 6.56
C GLY A 348 4.79 16.86 8.00
N PRO A 349 5.67 17.05 9.01
CA PRO A 349 5.23 17.24 10.39
C PRO A 349 4.37 18.49 10.60
N ARG A 350 4.66 19.58 9.85
CA ARG A 350 3.92 20.84 9.91
C ARG A 350 2.50 20.65 9.37
N LEU A 351 2.36 20.04 8.19
CA LEU A 351 1.07 19.76 7.58
C LEU A 351 0.26 18.79 8.45
N ARG A 352 0.87 17.70 8.95
CA ARG A 352 0.22 16.80 9.91
C ARG A 352 -0.35 17.55 11.11
N LYS A 353 0.43 18.45 11.72
CA LYS A 353 -0.01 19.24 12.88
C LYS A 353 -1.14 20.20 12.52
N ALA A 354 -1.08 20.84 11.35
CA ALA A 354 -2.13 21.73 10.86
C ALA A 354 -3.44 20.96 10.60
N THR A 355 -3.38 19.84 9.88
CA THR A 355 -4.54 18.98 9.61
C THR A 355 -5.18 18.48 10.90
N LEU A 356 -4.38 18.03 11.88
CA LEU A 356 -4.92 17.56 13.15
C LEU A 356 -5.66 18.66 13.91
N ARG A 357 -5.12 19.89 13.93
CA ARG A 357 -5.78 21.05 14.54
C ARG A 357 -7.13 21.35 13.88
N MET A 358 -7.17 21.39 12.55
CA MET A 358 -8.41 21.64 11.80
C MET A 358 -9.48 20.58 12.10
N LEU A 359 -9.11 19.30 12.10
CA LEU A 359 -10.03 18.19 12.41
C LEU A 359 -10.49 18.16 13.88
N SER A 360 -9.74 18.76 14.80
CA SER A 360 -10.13 18.85 16.22
C SER A 360 -11.04 20.06 16.51
N GLN A 361 -10.89 21.15 15.77
CA GLN A 361 -11.68 22.38 15.96
C GLN A 361 -13.12 22.25 15.42
N SER A 362 -13.33 21.47 14.37
CA SER A 362 -14.66 21.23 13.78
C SER A 362 -15.65 20.53 14.73
N GLU A 363 -15.16 19.81 15.75
CA GLU A 363 -16.00 19.19 16.78
C GLU A 363 -16.25 20.12 17.97
N GLY A 364 -15.25 20.91 18.38
CA GLY A 364 -15.39 21.88 19.47
C GLY A 364 -16.43 22.96 19.17
N GLY A 365 -16.52 23.40 17.91
CA GLY A 365 -17.55 24.35 17.46
C GLY A 365 -18.97 23.77 17.46
N ARG A 366 -19.13 22.48 17.10
CA ARG A 366 -20.44 21.79 17.14
C ARG A 366 -20.93 21.57 18.57
N ALA A 367 -20.04 21.22 19.49
CA ALA A 367 -20.39 21.05 20.90
C ALA A 367 -20.76 22.36 21.60
N SER A 368 -20.20 23.50 21.16
CA SER A 368 -20.55 24.82 21.70
C SER A 368 -21.88 25.41 21.19
N ASP A 369 -22.33 25.00 19.99
CA ASP A 369 -23.61 25.44 19.41
C ASP A 369 -24.80 24.67 20.00
N ASP A 370 -24.68 23.34 20.17
CA ASP A 370 -25.69 22.52 20.86
C ASP A 370 -25.91 22.95 22.32
N GLY A 371 -24.85 23.45 22.98
CA GLY A 371 -24.94 23.99 24.34
C GLY A 371 -25.63 25.36 24.44
N ARG A 372 -25.65 26.15 23.35
CA ARG A 372 -26.34 27.45 23.30
C ARG A 372 -27.82 27.31 22.95
N ASP A 373 -28.17 26.36 22.07
CA ASP A 373 -29.57 26.10 21.71
C ASP A 373 -30.34 25.34 22.81
N GLY A 374 -29.65 24.46 23.56
CA GLY A 374 -30.21 23.84 24.77
C GLY A 374 -30.49 24.83 25.90
N ALA A 375 -29.64 25.85 26.06
CA ALA A 375 -29.82 26.89 27.07
C ALA A 375 -30.97 27.86 26.73
N HIS A 376 -31.22 28.12 25.44
CA HIS A 376 -32.33 28.97 25.00
C HIS A 376 -33.71 28.30 25.11
N ARG A 377 -33.79 26.96 25.06
CA ARG A 377 -35.03 26.21 25.31
C ARG A 377 -35.32 25.93 26.79
N ALA A 378 -34.29 25.83 27.64
CA ALA A 378 -34.47 25.59 29.08
C ALA A 378 -34.90 26.82 29.89
N GLY A 379 -34.74 28.04 29.35
CA GLY A 379 -35.06 29.30 30.05
C GLY A 379 -36.53 29.74 30.05
N ARG A 380 -37.47 28.98 29.46
CA ARG A 380 -38.89 29.40 29.31
C ARG A 380 -39.93 28.53 30.03
N GLY A 381 -39.53 27.60 30.89
CA GLY A 381 -40.51 26.76 31.58
C GLY A 381 -40.02 26.23 32.92
N ARG A 382 -40.10 27.07 33.96
CA ARG A 382 -40.41 26.68 35.36
C ARG A 382 -40.22 27.87 36.29
N ALA A 383 -41.31 28.59 36.53
CA ALA A 383 -41.50 29.40 37.72
C ALA A 383 -42.89 29.06 38.28
N ALA A 384 -42.98 28.92 39.62
CA ALA A 384 -44.05 28.36 40.45
C ALA A 384 -43.87 26.85 40.74
N ASP A 385 -43.82 26.34 41.98
CA ASP A 385 -44.51 26.77 43.19
C ASP A 385 -43.78 26.29 44.48
N ARG A 386 -44.28 26.79 45.61
CA ARG A 386 -43.77 27.01 46.98
C ARG A 386 -43.63 25.80 47.94
N ARG A 387 -42.72 26.00 48.93
CA ARG A 387 -42.80 25.78 50.42
C ARG A 387 -43.12 24.33 50.92
N THR A 388 -42.55 23.74 51.99
CA THR A 388 -42.22 24.19 53.37
C THR A 388 -41.40 23.06 54.12
N PRO A 389 -41.12 23.03 55.45
CA PRO A 389 -39.76 23.18 56.02
C PRO A 389 -39.23 22.06 56.97
N GLY A 390 -37.89 22.08 57.19
CA GLY A 390 -37.13 21.95 58.47
C GLY A 390 -37.28 20.77 59.45
N ILE A 391 -36.15 20.17 59.89
CA ILE A 391 -35.61 20.14 61.28
C ILE A 391 -34.24 19.38 61.32
N PRO A 392 -33.30 19.70 62.25
CA PRO A 392 -31.86 19.33 62.19
C PRO A 392 -31.31 18.39 63.31
N VAL A 393 -30.32 17.53 62.96
CA VAL A 393 -29.05 17.08 63.68
C VAL A 393 -29.27 16.38 65.08
N PRO A 394 -28.41 15.50 65.69
CA PRO A 394 -26.94 15.37 65.61
C PRO A 394 -26.26 13.96 65.75
N THR A 395 -24.94 13.96 65.49
CA THR A 395 -23.76 13.18 66.02
C THR A 395 -24.00 11.86 66.81
N ASP A 396 -23.15 10.81 66.76
CA ASP A 396 -21.72 10.80 67.14
C ASP A 396 -21.13 9.35 67.08
N VAL A 397 -19.82 9.20 67.40
CA VAL A 397 -19.09 8.00 67.91
C VAL A 397 -18.22 7.13 66.95
N ARG A 398 -16.93 7.49 66.89
CA ARG A 398 -15.69 6.75 67.29
C ARG A 398 -15.51 5.21 67.14
N SER A 399 -14.26 4.86 66.73
CA SER A 399 -13.35 3.79 67.25
C SER A 399 -13.63 2.33 66.80
N ALA A 400 -12.71 1.39 66.56
CA ALA A 400 -11.24 1.27 66.45
C ALA A 400 -10.91 -0.18 65.95
N ALA A 401 -9.63 -0.41 65.57
CA ALA A 401 -8.92 -1.72 65.54
C ALA A 401 -9.45 -2.78 64.54
N ASP A 402 -8.71 -3.76 64.02
CA ASP A 402 -7.44 -4.36 64.43
C ASP A 402 -6.80 -5.19 63.27
N ASP A 403 -5.53 -5.52 63.46
CA ASP A 403 -4.82 -6.75 63.07
C ASP A 403 -4.54 -7.23 61.61
N ARG A 404 -3.23 -7.46 61.39
CA ARG A 404 -2.57 -8.42 60.45
C ARG A 404 -2.64 -9.85 61.07
N PRO A 405 -2.30 -11.01 60.43
CA PRO A 405 -1.12 -11.22 59.58
C PRO A 405 -1.06 -12.41 58.55
N SER A 406 0.05 -12.41 57.80
CA SER A 406 0.92 -13.54 57.36
C SER A 406 0.45 -14.73 56.49
N ALA A 407 1.18 -14.87 55.37
CA ALA A 407 1.92 -16.05 54.85
C ALA A 407 1.18 -17.34 54.45
N VAL A 408 1.59 -17.94 53.31
CA VAL A 408 2.06 -19.35 53.17
C VAL A 408 2.66 -19.58 51.77
N ARG A 409 3.81 -20.26 51.74
CA ARG A 409 4.51 -20.86 50.58
C ARG A 409 4.00 -22.31 50.39
N HIS A 410 4.11 -22.90 49.20
CA HIS A 410 4.93 -24.11 48.96
C HIS A 410 4.92 -24.57 47.48
N PRO A 411 5.97 -25.32 47.04
CA PRO A 411 6.24 -25.77 45.66
C PRO A 411 5.99 -27.29 45.47
N VAL A 412 6.47 -27.87 44.35
CA VAL A 412 6.91 -29.27 44.06
C VAL A 412 6.57 -29.56 42.57
N ASP A 413 7.48 -29.72 41.60
CA ASP A 413 8.56 -30.70 41.37
C ASP A 413 8.07 -32.02 40.71
N THR A 414 8.64 -32.39 39.55
CA THR A 414 9.07 -33.76 39.19
C THR A 414 9.62 -33.90 37.74
N ALA A 415 10.86 -34.42 37.72
CA ALA A 415 11.62 -35.21 36.74
C ALA A 415 10.81 -36.32 36.00
N ARG A 416 11.24 -37.11 34.99
CA ARG A 416 12.47 -37.43 34.22
C ARG A 416 12.07 -38.46 33.13
N HIS A 417 12.85 -38.59 32.04
CA HIS A 417 13.28 -39.83 31.32
C HIS A 417 13.72 -39.45 29.87
N THR A 418 15.02 -39.45 29.50
CA THR A 418 15.86 -40.55 28.95
C THR A 418 15.20 -41.25 27.74
N GLU A 419 15.77 -41.37 26.53
CA GLU A 419 17.10 -41.90 26.18
C GLU A 419 17.47 -41.76 24.67
N ARG A 420 18.78 -41.64 24.37
CA ARG A 420 19.65 -42.14 23.22
C ARG A 420 19.13 -42.09 21.76
N ARG A 421 19.72 -41.32 20.80
CA ARG A 421 20.96 -41.51 19.94
C ARG A 421 20.90 -42.70 18.92
N PRO A 422 21.67 -42.73 17.79
CA PRO A 422 21.93 -41.77 16.70
C PRO A 422 21.90 -42.40 15.24
N THR A 423 22.06 -41.54 14.20
CA THR A 423 22.49 -41.67 12.75
C THR A 423 23.20 -42.98 12.26
N PRO A 424 23.31 -43.34 10.93
CA PRO A 424 23.76 -42.45 9.82
C PRO A 424 23.47 -42.79 8.30
N ARG A 425 23.78 -41.79 7.44
CA ARG A 425 24.41 -41.74 6.08
C ARG A 425 24.11 -42.71 4.90
N ALA A 426 24.08 -42.06 3.72
CA ALA A 426 24.67 -42.40 2.40
C ALA A 426 24.01 -43.57 1.63
N ASP A 427 23.97 -43.64 0.29
CA ASP A 427 24.79 -43.10 -0.80
C ASP A 427 24.04 -43.34 -2.15
N ARG A 428 24.35 -42.55 -3.20
CA ARG A 428 24.54 -42.93 -4.64
C ARG A 428 23.40 -43.63 -5.43
N ASP A 429 23.25 -43.59 -6.76
CA ASP A 429 23.95 -43.03 -7.93
C ASP A 429 23.01 -43.15 -9.16
N GLY A 430 23.35 -42.45 -10.26
CA GLY A 430 23.11 -42.81 -11.68
C GLY A 430 21.67 -42.82 -12.23
N SER A 431 21.28 -42.19 -13.36
CA SER A 431 21.85 -41.96 -14.71
C SER A 431 21.03 -42.69 -15.80
N GLY A 432 20.69 -41.99 -16.89
CA GLY A 432 20.35 -42.57 -18.21
C GLY A 432 18.86 -42.61 -18.55
N LEU A 433 18.32 -41.73 -19.41
CA LEU A 433 18.38 -41.69 -20.89
C LEU A 433 17.16 -42.37 -21.57
N LEU A 434 16.67 -41.70 -22.63
CA LEU A 434 15.83 -42.15 -23.77
C LEU A 434 14.38 -41.58 -23.82
N GLY A 435 14.18 -40.58 -24.68
CA GLY A 435 12.95 -40.43 -25.49
C GLY A 435 13.11 -41.21 -26.82
N PRO A 436 12.30 -40.98 -27.88
CA PRO A 436 11.16 -40.07 -28.03
C PRO A 436 9.88 -40.78 -28.58
N SER A 437 8.76 -40.08 -28.69
CA SER A 437 7.67 -40.48 -29.58
C SER A 437 6.98 -39.27 -30.20
N THR A 438 7.02 -39.29 -31.52
CA THR A 438 6.54 -38.33 -32.51
C THR A 438 5.07 -38.60 -32.82
N VAL A 439 4.23 -37.57 -32.87
CA VAL A 439 3.01 -37.55 -33.71
C VAL A 439 2.87 -36.14 -34.29
N ALA A 440 3.00 -36.03 -35.61
CA ALA A 440 2.66 -34.89 -36.44
C ALA A 440 1.16 -34.95 -36.80
N LEU A 441 0.43 -33.84 -36.92
CA LEU A 441 0.14 -33.03 -38.14
C LEU A 441 -1.00 -32.03 -37.79
N PRO A 442 -1.35 -31.02 -38.62
CA PRO A 442 -0.57 -30.25 -39.58
C PRO A 442 -0.71 -28.72 -39.41
N GLU A 443 0.18 -27.99 -40.10
CA GLU A 443 0.16 -26.54 -40.32
C GLU A 443 -1.04 -26.10 -41.18
N GLU A 444 -1.66 -24.97 -40.81
CA GLU A 444 -2.31 -24.07 -41.78
C GLU A 444 -1.67 -22.68 -41.65
N ARG A 445 -1.20 -22.15 -42.78
CA ARG A 445 -0.73 -20.78 -42.97
C ARG A 445 -1.70 -20.02 -43.90
N PRO A 446 -1.63 -18.68 -43.93
CA PRO A 446 -2.80 -17.82 -43.84
C PRO A 446 -3.29 -17.28 -45.19
N GLU A 447 -4.56 -16.88 -45.24
CA GLU A 447 -5.15 -16.09 -46.34
C GLU A 447 -5.55 -14.68 -45.84
N PRO A 448 -5.32 -13.62 -46.64
CA PRO A 448 -5.50 -12.23 -46.23
C PRO A 448 -6.87 -11.67 -46.64
N ARG A 449 -7.58 -11.06 -45.69
CA ARG A 449 -8.65 -10.08 -45.95
C ARG A 449 -8.52 -9.02 -44.86
N GLY A 450 -8.26 -7.75 -45.17
CA GLY A 450 -9.06 -6.93 -46.07
C GLY A 450 -9.90 -6.03 -45.17
N ALA A 451 -9.54 -4.75 -45.14
CA ALA A 451 -10.11 -3.67 -44.35
C ALA A 451 -11.65 -3.67 -44.28
N LEU A 452 -12.21 -3.30 -43.12
CA LEU A 452 -13.35 -2.39 -42.95
C LEU A 452 -13.67 -2.20 -41.45
N LEU A 453 -14.11 -0.97 -41.11
CA LEU A 453 -14.71 -0.50 -39.86
C LEU A 453 -13.83 0.34 -38.92
N THR A 454 -13.53 1.55 -39.39
CA THR A 454 -13.78 2.80 -38.65
C THR A 454 -15.22 2.85 -38.12
N GLY A 455 -15.42 3.21 -36.84
CA GLY A 455 -16.69 3.79 -36.36
C GLY A 455 -17.10 3.53 -34.90
N GLN A 456 -16.95 4.57 -34.08
CA GLN A 456 -17.69 4.91 -32.84
C GLN A 456 -17.51 4.06 -31.57
N GLN A 457 -16.99 4.58 -30.45
CA GLN A 457 -17.52 5.58 -29.50
C GLN A 457 -18.77 5.17 -28.69
N GLN A 458 -18.63 5.33 -27.37
CA GLN A 458 -19.64 5.50 -26.30
C GLN A 458 -20.28 4.25 -25.69
N ASN A 459 -19.72 3.77 -24.56
CA ASN A 459 -20.26 4.03 -23.20
C ASN A 459 -19.31 3.52 -22.11
#